data_AF-A0A2T7UJS5-F1
#
_entry.id   AF-A0A2T7UJS5-F1
#
_cell.length_a   1.000
_cell.length_b   1.000
_cell.length_c   1.000
_cell.angle_alpha   90.00
_cell.angle_beta   90.00
_cell.angle_gamma   90.00
#
_symmetry.space_group_name_H-M   'P 1'
#
loop_
_entity.id
_entity.type
_entity.pdbx_description
1 polymer ?
#
loop_
_entity_poly.entity_id
_entity_poly.type
_entity_poly.pdbx_seq_one_letter_code
_entity_poly.pdbx_strand_id
1 'polypeptide(L)' 'MEEIKARDLRLDSPELKRLPAPCPADHPRADLLRRKSLRVRDEDYGMDSAFGPAAPARIAAALTAFAPLHAWLRTALA' A
#
# COMPACT_ATOMS: atom_id res chain seq x y z
N MET A 1 -1.00 -7.71 5.22
CA MET A 1 -1.34 -6.61 6.16
C MET A 1 -0.35 -6.60 7.33
N GLU A 2 -0.16 -7.72 8.01
CA GLU A 2 0.82 -7.82 9.12
C GLU A 2 2.26 -7.49 8.70
N GLU A 3 2.67 -7.86 7.49
CA GLU A 3 4.00 -7.55 6.94
C GLU A 3 4.24 -6.05 6.67
N ILE A 4 3.16 -5.26 6.51
CA ILE A 4 3.25 -3.80 6.36
C ILE A 4 3.49 -3.17 7.75
N LYS A 5 2.76 -3.64 8.77
CA LYS A 5 2.96 -3.21 10.16
C LYS A 5 4.36 -3.56 10.70
N ALA A 6 4.92 -4.70 10.25
CA ALA A 6 6.25 -5.14 10.64
C ALA A 6 7.39 -4.27 10.07
N ARG A 7 7.09 -3.34 9.16
CA ARG A 7 8.08 -2.43 8.53
C ARG A 7 7.82 -0.97 8.88
N ASP A 8 7.09 -0.70 9.98
CA ASP A 8 6.66 0.64 10.42
C ASP A 8 5.92 1.46 9.33
N LEU A 9 5.36 0.76 8.34
CA LEU A 9 4.59 1.38 7.28
C LEU A 9 3.14 1.55 7.73
N ARG A 10 2.58 2.74 7.54
CA ARG A 10 1.14 2.98 7.75
C ARG A 10 0.35 2.74 6.48
N LEU A 11 -0.73 1.98 6.62
CA LEU A 11 -1.81 1.89 5.65
C LEU A 11 -2.99 2.73 6.13
N ASP A 12 -3.60 3.49 5.23
CA ASP A 12 -4.79 4.30 5.56
C ASP A 12 -5.95 3.44 6.09
N SER A 13 -6.92 4.05 6.76
CA SER A 13 -8.15 3.37 7.17
C SER A 13 -9.06 3.08 5.97
N PRO A 14 -9.90 2.02 6.00
CA PRO A 14 -10.86 1.76 4.92
C PRO A 14 -11.87 2.90 4.75
N GLU A 15 -12.16 3.27 3.50
CA GLU A 15 -13.07 4.36 3.18
C GLU A 15 -14.55 3.93 3.15
N LEU A 16 -14.83 2.64 2.98
CA LEU A 16 -16.20 2.11 2.92
C LEU A 16 -16.59 1.42 4.23
N LYS A 17 -17.76 1.80 4.77
CA LYS A 17 -18.36 1.13 5.93
C LYS A 17 -18.93 -0.26 5.61
N ARG A 18 -19.41 -0.45 4.38
CA ARG A 18 -20.04 -1.70 3.88
C ARG A 18 -19.26 -2.21 2.68
N LEU A 19 -19.38 -3.51 2.41
CA LEU A 19 -18.82 -4.08 1.20
C LEU A 19 -19.58 -3.55 -0.04
N PRO A 20 -18.87 -3.31 -1.16
CA PRO A 20 -19.51 -2.93 -2.40
C PRO A 20 -20.35 -4.10 -2.93
N ALA A 21 -21.56 -3.81 -3.42
CA ALA A 21 -22.37 -4.81 -4.11
C ALA A 21 -21.65 -5.28 -5.39
N PRO A 22 -21.75 -6.57 -5.77
CA PRO A 22 -22.58 -7.63 -5.17
C PRO A 22 -21.84 -8.48 -4.12
N CYS A 23 -20.75 -8.01 -3.52
CA CYS A 23 -19.95 -8.84 -2.60
C CYS A 23 -20.73 -9.20 -1.33
N PRO A 24 -20.74 -10.48 -0.91
CA PRO A 24 -21.42 -10.90 0.31
C PRO A 24 -20.68 -10.41 1.56
N ALA A 25 -21.40 -10.25 2.68
CA ALA A 25 -20.89 -9.66 3.92
C ALA A 25 -19.68 -10.40 4.52
N ASP A 26 -19.58 -11.70 4.27
CA ASP A 26 -18.58 -12.64 4.77
C ASP A 26 -17.43 -12.91 3.79
N HIS A 27 -17.27 -12.05 2.76
CA HIS A 27 -16.23 -12.23 1.76
C HIS A 27 -14.83 -12.34 2.41
N PRO A 28 -13.99 -13.33 2.05
CA PRO A 28 -12.70 -13.59 2.72
C PRO A 28 -11.71 -12.43 2.61
N ARG A 29 -11.94 -11.52 1.66
CA ARG A 29 -11.16 -10.28 1.45
C ARG A 29 -11.94 -9.01 1.79
N ALA A 30 -12.91 -9.10 2.70
CA ALA A 30 -13.78 -7.97 3.07
C ALA A 30 -12.99 -6.70 3.42
N ASP A 31 -11.88 -6.83 4.15
CA ASP A 31 -11.06 -5.69 4.56
C ASP A 31 -10.37 -4.98 3.40
N LEU A 32 -10.07 -5.71 2.31
CA LEU A 32 -9.53 -5.12 1.10
C LEU A 32 -10.65 -4.46 0.27
N LEU A 33 -11.81 -5.10 0.17
CA LEU A 33 -12.95 -4.60 -0.58
C LEU A 33 -13.56 -3.33 0.00
N ARG A 34 -13.36 -3.06 1.29
CA ARG A 34 -13.75 -1.78 1.91
C ARG A 34 -12.83 -0.62 1.53
N ARG A 35 -11.73 -0.89 0.81
CA ARG A 35 -10.72 0.11 0.46
C ARG A 35 -10.90 0.53 -0.98
N LYS A 36 -11.12 1.82 -1.21
CA LYS A 36 -11.18 2.38 -2.57
C LYS A 36 -9.79 2.55 -3.16
N SER A 37 -8.82 2.80 -2.30
CA SER A 37 -7.43 2.96 -2.66
C SER A 37 -6.52 2.25 -1.64
N LEU A 38 -5.31 1.89 -2.08
CA LEU A 38 -4.25 1.42 -1.19
C LEU A 38 -3.15 2.46 -1.17
N ARG A 39 -3.01 3.15 -0.04
CA ARG A 39 -1.91 4.08 0.20
C ARG A 39 -1.10 3.59 1.39
N VAL A 40 0.18 3.33 1.13
CA VAL A 40 1.17 2.97 2.14
C VAL A 40 2.16 4.12 2.24
N ARG A 41 2.44 4.57 3.46
CA ARG A 41 3.42 5.62 3.75
C ARG A 41 4.37 5.13 4.82
N ASP A 42 5.64 5.42 4.59
CA ASP A 42 6.69 5.26 5.58
C ASP A 42 6.73 6.54 6.43
N GLU A 43 6.60 6.41 7.75
CA GLU A 43 6.60 7.56 8.66
C GLU A 43 8.00 7.96 9.12
N ASP A 44 9.01 7.12 8.89
CA ASP A 44 10.40 7.38 9.30
C ASP A 44 11.08 8.42 8.40
N TYR A 45 10.52 8.66 7.22
CA TYR A 45 11.01 9.65 6.26
C TYR A 45 10.27 10.99 6.41
N GLY A 46 10.90 11.93 7.11
CA GLY A 46 10.49 13.33 7.09
C GLY A 46 10.67 13.98 5.70
N MET A 47 10.01 15.12 5.45
CA MET A 47 10.05 15.81 4.16
C MET A 47 11.48 16.14 3.69
N ASP A 48 12.39 16.42 4.63
CA ASP A 48 13.80 16.71 4.35
C ASP A 48 14.53 15.54 3.66
N SER A 49 14.07 14.30 3.88
CA SER A 49 14.60 13.11 3.22
C SER A 49 14.31 13.07 1.71
N ALA A 50 13.41 13.91 1.20
CA ALA A 50 13.15 14.03 -0.23
C ALA A 50 14.19 14.89 -0.97
N PHE A 51 15.11 15.54 -0.23
CA PHE A 51 16.09 16.45 -0.81
C PHE A 51 17.55 15.99 -0.61
N GLY A 52 18.45 16.69 -1.31
CA GLY A 52 19.89 16.46 -1.26
C GLY A 52 20.40 15.38 -2.22
N PRO A 53 21.73 15.21 -2.30
CA PRO A 53 22.36 14.36 -3.31
C PRO A 53 22.02 12.87 -3.17
N ALA A 54 21.62 12.43 -1.98
CA ALA A 54 21.22 11.04 -1.72
C ALA A 54 19.72 10.78 -1.98
N ALA A 55 18.90 11.81 -2.22
CA ALA A 55 17.46 11.64 -2.43
C ALA A 55 17.12 10.74 -3.63
N PRO A 56 17.78 10.86 -4.81
CA PRO A 56 17.48 9.98 -5.94
C PRO A 56 17.64 8.50 -5.59
N ALA A 57 18.69 8.13 -4.87
CA ALA A 57 18.93 6.75 -4.45
C ALA A 57 17.88 6.25 -3.44
N ARG A 58 17.51 7.08 -2.45
CA ARG A 58 16.44 6.74 -1.49
C ARG A 58 15.09 6.54 -2.17
N ILE A 59 14.71 7.47 -3.05
CA ILE A 59 13.45 7.40 -3.79
C ILE A 59 13.42 6.15 -4.69
N ALA A 60 14.52 5.88 -5.41
CA ALA A 60 14.63 4.69 -6.24
C ALA A 60 14.49 3.40 -5.42
N ALA A 61 15.14 3.31 -4.25
CA ALA A 61 15.01 2.17 -3.35
C ALA A 61 13.57 1.98 -2.85
N ALA A 62 12.92 3.07 -2.42
CA ALA A 62 11.53 3.04 -1.96
C ALA A 62 10.57 2.59 -3.07
N LEU A 63 10.71 3.12 -4.29
CA LEU A 63 9.91 2.68 -5.44
C LEU A 63 10.16 1.21 -5.80
N THR A 64 11.41 0.76 -5.72
CA THR A 64 11.80 -0.63 -5.99
C THR A 64 11.19 -1.59 -4.98
N ALA A 65 11.00 -1.18 -3.72
CA ALA A 65 10.36 -2.00 -2.71
C ALA A 65 8.91 -2.40 -3.07
N PHE A 66 8.23 -1.63 -3.93
CA PHE A 66 6.89 -1.95 -4.44
C PHE A 66 6.88 -2.91 -5.64
N ALA A 67 8.04 -3.32 -6.16
CA ALA A 67 8.12 -4.19 -7.33
C ALA A 67 7.33 -5.51 -7.21
N PRO A 68 7.30 -6.22 -6.06
CA PRO A 68 6.50 -7.43 -5.91
C PRO A 68 5.00 -7.18 -6.08
N LEU A 69 4.48 -6.06 -5.57
CA LEU A 69 3.08 -5.67 -5.73
C LEU A 69 2.76 -5.40 -7.21
N HIS A 70 3.62 -4.65 -7.91
CA HIS A 70 3.44 -4.38 -9.34
C HIS A 70 3.50 -5.65 -10.19
N ALA A 71 4.34 -6.63 -9.82
CA ALA A 71 4.41 -7.93 -10.50
C ALA A 71 3.12 -8.73 -10.28
N TRP A 72 2.62 -8.75 -9.04
CA TRP A 72 1.36 -9.41 -8.71
C TRP A 72 0.18 -8.78 -9.47
N LEU A 73 0.05 -7.44 -9.48
CA LEU A 73 -1.03 -6.74 -10.20
C LEU A 73 -1.06 -7.07 -11.69
N ARG A 74 0.11 -7.11 -12.33
CA ARG A 74 0.23 -7.51 -13.75
C ARG A 74 -0.25 -8.93 -14.00
N THR A 75 0.01 -9.84 -13.06
CA THR A 75 -0.42 -11.25 -13.18
C THR A 75 -1.92 -11.42 -12.90
N ALA A 76 -2.45 -10.68 -11.92
CA ALA A 76 -3.84 -10.80 -11.49
C ALA A 76 -4.85 -10.10 -12.43
N LEU A 77 -4.37 -9.20 -13.31
CA LEU A 77 -5.18 -8.43 -14.24
C LEU A 77 -4.98 -8.83 -15.72
N ALA A 78 -4.07 -9.76 -16.00
CA ALA A 78 -3.89 -10.36 -17.33
C ALA A 78 -4.89 -11.51 -17.53
#